data_AF-A0A431ULP1-F1
#
_entry.id   AF-A0A431ULP1-F1
#
_cell.length_a   1.000
_cell.length_b   1.000
_cell.length_c   1.000
_cell.angle_alpha   90.00
_cell.angle_beta   90.00
_cell.angle_gamma   90.00
#
_symmetry.space_group_name_H-M   'P 1'
#
loop_
_entity.id
_entity.type
_entity.pdbx_description
1 polymer ?
#
loop_
_entity_poly.entity_id
_entity_poly.type
_entity_poly.pdbx_seq_one_letter_code
_entity_poly.pdbx_strand_id
1 'polypeptide(L)'
;MKRIIVLFLVFIIAGCNNQLNDNKQQSEMEEDKNIDIAKNYLEELGYDVISYETKGSLLFTKSDLLDLPGEQIWGVQYTEPDNFLNKEINTVSFMVKNHPLDNLFNMGKTNATVLIFNEEVIGGWSFPHSKEPLIGAFYSIDGKTMEEIHGDLQKWRDEWENKYKN
;
A
#
# COMPACT_ATOMS: atom_id res chain seq x y z
N MET A 1 65.88 47.48 5.51
CA MET A 1 64.43 47.24 5.32
C MET A 1 64.25 46.01 4.45
N LYS A 2 63.35 45.08 4.82
CA LYS A 2 63.15 43.72 4.26
C LYS A 2 64.26 42.75 4.72
N ARG A 3 64.02 41.52 5.22
CA ARG A 3 62.87 40.61 5.12
C ARG A 3 62.70 39.81 6.42
N ILE A 4 61.45 39.64 6.81
CA ILE A 4 60.97 38.60 7.73
C ILE A 4 60.81 37.30 6.94
N ILE A 5 61.29 36.17 7.45
CA ILE A 5 60.78 34.85 7.10
C ILE A 5 60.54 34.11 8.43
N VAL A 6 59.26 34.06 8.78
CA VAL A 6 58.69 33.39 9.96
C VAL A 6 58.45 31.92 9.64
N LEU A 7 58.64 31.11 10.69
CA LEU A 7 58.48 29.67 10.80
C LEU A 7 57.37 29.04 9.95
N PHE A 8 57.75 27.95 9.29
CA PHE A 8 56.88 26.90 8.81
C PHE A 8 56.31 26.14 10.03
N LEU A 9 55.03 26.32 10.31
CA LEU A 9 54.28 25.52 11.29
C LEU A 9 53.08 24.94 10.56
N VAL A 10 53.25 23.73 10.05
CA VAL A 10 52.21 22.94 9.38
C VAL A 10 51.24 22.46 10.45
N PHE A 11 50.12 23.16 10.59
CA PHE A 11 48.95 22.65 11.31
C PHE A 11 48.19 21.72 10.36
N ILE A 12 48.30 20.42 10.62
CA ILE A 12 47.45 19.38 10.04
C ILE A 12 46.08 19.53 10.69
N ILE A 13 45.12 20.14 9.97
CA ILE A 13 43.72 20.12 10.39
C ILE A 13 43.08 18.92 9.68
N ALA A 14 42.94 17.82 10.42
CA ALA A 14 42.11 16.71 10.02
C ALA A 14 40.64 17.17 10.06
N GLY A 15 40.06 17.43 8.89
CA GLY A 15 38.62 17.58 8.72
C GLY A 15 37.99 16.20 8.55
N CYS A 16 37.42 15.65 9.62
CA CYS A 16 36.50 14.52 9.52
C CYS A 16 35.21 15.00 8.86
N ASN A 17 35.02 14.69 7.57
CA ASN A 17 33.76 14.90 6.87
C ASN A 17 32.77 13.81 7.29
N ASN A 18 32.06 14.01 8.40
CA ASN A 18 30.86 13.23 8.69
C ASN A 18 29.71 13.79 7.85
N GLN A 19 29.67 13.34 6.60
CA GLN A 19 28.48 13.43 5.77
C GLN A 19 27.45 12.48 6.41
N LEU A 20 26.61 13.05 7.27
CA LEU A 20 25.40 12.41 7.74
C LEU A 20 24.55 12.14 6.51
N ASN A 21 24.50 10.87 6.13
CA ASN A 21 23.56 10.34 5.15
C ASN A 21 22.15 10.47 5.74
N ASP A 22 21.56 11.65 5.60
CA ASP A 22 20.10 11.78 5.55
C ASP A 22 19.65 11.14 4.23
N ASN A 23 19.64 9.81 4.20
CA ASN A 23 18.92 9.02 3.21
C ASN A 23 17.41 9.18 3.49
N LYS A 24 16.89 10.39 3.27
CA LYS A 24 15.50 10.54 2.87
C LYS A 24 15.45 9.89 1.49
N GLN A 25 14.94 8.66 1.45
CA GLN A 25 14.63 7.90 0.23
C GLN A 25 13.67 8.72 -0.63
N GLN A 26 14.25 9.66 -1.36
CA GLN A 26 13.77 10.10 -2.64
C GLN A 26 14.41 9.11 -3.62
N SER A 27 13.96 7.86 -3.55
CA SER A 27 14.32 6.87 -4.57
C SER A 27 13.74 7.38 -5.87
N GLU A 28 14.63 7.52 -6.84
CA GLU A 28 14.32 7.83 -8.22
C GLU A 28 13.10 7.02 -8.66
N MET A 29 12.06 7.76 -9.04
CA MET A 29 10.89 7.26 -9.74
C MET A 29 11.37 6.83 -11.13
N GLU A 30 12.06 5.68 -11.20
CA GLU A 30 12.00 4.86 -12.39
C GLU A 30 10.51 4.56 -12.61
N GLU A 31 10.01 4.83 -13.81
CA GLU A 31 8.59 4.85 -14.18
C GLU A 31 7.99 3.44 -14.03
N ASP A 32 7.64 3.08 -12.78
CA ASP A 32 7.06 1.80 -12.45
C ASP A 32 5.60 1.82 -12.88
N LYS A 33 5.34 1.21 -14.04
CA LYS A 33 4.03 1.15 -14.67
C LYS A 33 2.89 0.76 -13.72
N ASN A 34 3.14 -0.10 -12.71
CA ASN A 34 2.10 -0.48 -11.74
C ASN A 34 1.76 0.67 -10.79
N ILE A 35 2.71 1.53 -10.46
CA ILE A 35 2.46 2.74 -9.66
C ILE A 35 1.55 3.69 -10.46
N ASP A 36 1.82 3.88 -11.74
CA ASP A 36 0.98 4.73 -12.60
C ASP A 36 -0.42 4.16 -12.81
N ILE A 37 -0.54 2.85 -13.07
CA ILE A 37 -1.83 2.16 -13.18
C ILE A 37 -2.66 2.34 -11.90
N ALA A 38 -2.06 2.07 -10.73
CA ALA A 38 -2.76 2.19 -9.46
C ALA A 38 -3.16 3.63 -9.15
N LYS A 39 -2.27 4.59 -9.40
CA LYS A 39 -2.54 6.02 -9.18
C LYS A 39 -3.70 6.50 -10.07
N ASN A 40 -3.63 6.23 -11.37
CA ASN A 40 -4.67 6.63 -12.32
C ASN A 40 -6.02 6.02 -11.94
N TYR A 41 -6.04 4.74 -11.56
CA TYR A 41 -7.27 4.08 -11.10
C TYR A 41 -7.89 4.77 -9.87
N LEU A 42 -7.08 5.14 -8.87
CA LEU A 42 -7.58 5.85 -7.69
C LEU A 42 -8.11 7.26 -8.04
N GLU A 43 -7.42 7.97 -8.94
CA GLU A 43 -7.86 9.29 -9.42
C GLU A 43 -9.16 9.20 -10.23
N GLU A 44 -9.33 8.15 -11.04
CA GLU A 44 -10.57 7.87 -11.80
C GLU A 44 -11.77 7.56 -10.90
N LEU A 45 -11.53 6.96 -9.72
CA LEU A 45 -12.53 6.79 -8.67
C LEU A 45 -12.89 8.12 -7.95
N GLY A 46 -12.16 9.20 -8.25
CA GLY A 46 -12.37 10.53 -7.68
C GLY A 46 -11.60 10.79 -6.39
N TYR A 47 -10.56 10.01 -6.10
CA TYR A 47 -9.73 10.19 -4.92
C TYR A 47 -8.54 11.12 -5.18
N ASP A 48 -8.21 11.92 -4.17
CA ASP A 48 -7.00 12.75 -4.19
C ASP A 48 -5.82 11.90 -3.68
N VAL A 49 -4.90 11.51 -4.56
CA VAL A 49 -3.70 10.76 -4.19
C VAL A 49 -2.68 11.69 -3.51
N ILE A 50 -2.42 11.46 -2.22
CA ILE A 50 -1.57 12.33 -1.39
C ILE A 50 -0.11 11.88 -1.41
N SER A 51 0.13 10.59 -1.22
CA SER A 51 1.48 10.01 -1.20
C SER A 51 1.45 8.55 -1.63
N TYR A 52 2.48 8.14 -2.36
CA TYR A 52 2.86 6.74 -2.50
C TYR A 52 3.40 6.23 -1.17
N GLU A 53 2.95 5.06 -0.74
CA GLU A 53 3.36 4.45 0.54
C GLU A 53 4.28 3.27 0.30
N THR A 54 3.84 2.27 -0.46
CA THR A 54 4.61 1.06 -0.69
C THR A 54 4.15 0.30 -1.93
N LYS A 55 5.04 -0.55 -2.45
CA LYS A 55 4.77 -1.55 -3.48
C LYS A 55 5.21 -2.90 -2.91
N GLY A 56 4.44 -3.93 -3.22
CA GLY A 56 4.72 -5.30 -2.81
C GLY A 56 4.07 -6.30 -3.75
N SER A 57 3.97 -7.53 -3.29
CA SER A 57 3.22 -8.57 -3.96
C SER A 57 2.45 -9.44 -2.97
N LEU A 58 1.36 -10.01 -3.48
CA LEU A 58 0.52 -10.98 -2.80
C LEU A 58 0.57 -12.29 -3.56
N LEU A 59 0.85 -13.38 -2.85
CA LEU A 59 0.72 -14.75 -3.34
C LEU A 59 -0.16 -15.50 -2.36
N PHE A 60 -1.18 -16.18 -2.87
CA PHE A 60 -2.11 -16.93 -2.04
C PHE A 60 -2.49 -18.23 -2.73
N THR A 61 -2.76 -19.21 -1.89
CA THR A 61 -3.24 -20.55 -2.22
C THR A 61 -4.71 -20.66 -1.84
N LYS A 62 -5.30 -21.82 -2.13
CA LYS A 62 -6.69 -22.10 -1.79
C LYS A 62 -6.94 -22.07 -0.28
N SER A 63 -6.00 -22.59 0.51
CA SER A 63 -6.11 -22.59 1.98
C SER A 63 -6.01 -21.19 2.55
N ASP A 64 -5.20 -20.31 1.97
CA ASP A 64 -5.05 -18.93 2.44
C ASP A 64 -6.36 -18.14 2.33
N LEU A 65 -7.28 -18.53 1.44
CA LEU A 65 -8.61 -17.91 1.32
C LEU A 65 -9.54 -18.22 2.51
N LEU A 66 -9.20 -19.22 3.33
CA LEU A 66 -9.96 -19.59 4.53
C LEU A 66 -9.36 -19.02 5.82
N ASP A 67 -8.16 -18.45 5.73
CA ASP A 67 -7.41 -17.93 6.86
C ASP A 67 -7.28 -16.39 6.76
N LEU A 68 -7.02 -15.75 7.91
CA LEU A 68 -6.67 -14.33 7.92
C LEU A 68 -5.20 -14.14 7.50
N PRO A 69 -4.87 -13.11 6.70
CA PRO A 69 -5.77 -12.06 6.21
C PRO A 69 -6.49 -12.38 4.88
N GLY A 70 -6.28 -13.55 4.28
CA GLY A 70 -6.75 -13.88 2.94
C GLY A 70 -8.28 -13.82 2.78
N GLU A 71 -9.05 -14.36 3.73
CA GLU A 71 -10.53 -14.26 3.74
C GLU A 71 -10.97 -12.79 3.71
N GLN A 72 -10.32 -11.92 4.49
CA GLN A 72 -10.69 -10.50 4.59
C GLN A 72 -10.31 -9.70 3.34
N ILE A 73 -9.13 -9.97 2.76
CA ILE A 73 -8.71 -9.30 1.53
C ILE A 73 -9.64 -9.67 0.39
N TRP A 74 -9.92 -10.97 0.23
CA TRP A 74 -10.74 -11.45 -0.89
C TRP A 74 -12.23 -11.25 -0.70
N GLY A 75 -12.71 -11.25 0.55
CA GLY A 75 -14.11 -11.00 0.87
C GLY A 75 -14.58 -9.59 0.48
N VAL A 76 -13.67 -8.63 0.31
CA VAL A 76 -14.02 -7.26 -0.13
C VAL A 76 -13.75 -6.98 -1.60
N GLN A 77 -13.51 -8.02 -2.41
CA GLN A 77 -13.33 -7.90 -3.85
C GLN A 77 -14.65 -8.19 -4.60
N TYR A 78 -14.86 -7.50 -5.72
CA TYR A 78 -15.92 -7.84 -6.67
C TYR A 78 -15.53 -8.95 -7.65
N THR A 79 -14.24 -9.31 -7.68
CA THR A 79 -13.66 -10.33 -8.56
C THR A 79 -13.36 -11.60 -7.77
N GLU A 80 -13.70 -12.76 -8.33
CA GLU A 80 -13.39 -14.07 -7.75
C GLU A 80 -11.88 -14.38 -7.77
N PRO A 81 -11.33 -15.03 -6.72
CA PRO A 81 -9.90 -15.31 -6.60
C PRO A 81 -9.38 -16.44 -7.50
N ASP A 82 -10.27 -17.29 -8.03
CA ASP A 82 -9.91 -18.55 -8.70
C ASP A 82 -8.88 -18.39 -9.81
N ASN A 83 -8.96 -17.30 -10.58
CA ASN A 83 -8.05 -17.03 -11.69
C ASN A 83 -6.64 -16.60 -11.25
N PHE A 84 -6.45 -16.26 -9.98
CA PHE A 84 -5.21 -15.70 -9.44
C PHE A 84 -4.54 -16.62 -8.40
N LEU A 85 -5.13 -17.77 -8.08
CA LEU A 85 -4.55 -18.76 -7.18
C LEU A 85 -3.16 -19.20 -7.63
N ASN A 86 -2.22 -19.23 -6.68
CA ASN A 86 -0.80 -19.57 -6.89
C ASN A 86 -0.08 -18.67 -7.92
N LYS A 87 -0.60 -17.47 -8.16
CA LYS A 87 0.02 -16.45 -9.02
C LYS A 87 0.35 -15.22 -8.19
N GLU A 88 1.46 -14.59 -8.53
CA GLU A 88 1.87 -13.35 -7.89
C GLU A 88 1.03 -12.17 -8.42
N ILE A 89 0.39 -11.44 -7.50
CA ILE A 89 -0.34 -10.20 -7.77
C ILE A 89 0.49 -9.05 -7.24
N ASN A 90 0.66 -7.98 -8.02
CA ASN A 90 1.32 -6.77 -7.56
C ASN A 90 0.38 -5.95 -6.68
N THR A 91 0.89 -5.39 -5.59
CA THR A 91 0.14 -4.50 -4.72
C THR A 91 0.80 -3.12 -4.71
N VAL A 92 0.03 -2.06 -4.86
CA VAL A 92 0.53 -0.70 -4.72
C VAL A 92 -0.37 0.09 -3.77
N SER A 93 0.22 0.67 -2.73
CA SER A 93 -0.50 1.38 -1.68
C SER A 93 -0.22 2.88 -1.74
N PHE A 94 -1.29 3.66 -1.57
CA PHE A 94 -1.26 5.11 -1.47
C PHE A 94 -2.04 5.59 -0.25
N MET A 95 -1.62 6.74 0.27
CA MET A 95 -2.48 7.55 1.12
C MET A 95 -3.35 8.43 0.23
N VAL A 96 -4.66 8.36 0.42
CA VAL A 96 -5.64 9.11 -0.35
C VAL A 96 -6.52 9.99 0.53
N LYS A 97 -7.18 10.96 -0.10
CA LYS A 97 -8.30 11.72 0.44
C LYS A 97 -9.52 11.60 -0.46
N ASN A 98 -10.65 12.10 0.04
CA ASN A 98 -11.95 12.01 -0.62
C ASN A 98 -12.45 10.55 -0.72
N HIS A 99 -11.97 9.70 0.18
CA HIS A 99 -12.40 8.32 0.28
C HIS A 99 -13.58 8.21 1.28
N PRO A 100 -14.57 7.32 1.09
CA PRO A 100 -15.71 7.18 2.01
C PRO A 100 -15.33 7.00 3.48
N LEU A 101 -14.22 6.29 3.73
CA LEU A 101 -13.73 6.04 5.10
C LEU A 101 -13.19 7.29 5.80
N ASP A 102 -12.79 8.33 5.07
CA ASP A 102 -12.25 9.57 5.64
C ASP A 102 -13.27 10.21 6.61
N ASN A 103 -14.53 10.19 6.20
CA ASN A 103 -15.67 10.72 6.96
C ASN A 103 -16.25 9.68 7.92
N LEU A 104 -16.35 8.42 7.50
CA LEU A 104 -16.90 7.35 8.36
C LEU A 104 -16.13 7.24 9.70
N PHE A 105 -14.82 7.43 9.65
CA PHE A 105 -13.94 7.34 10.83
C PHE A 105 -13.49 8.69 11.38
N ASN A 106 -13.86 9.81 10.74
CA ASN A 106 -13.38 11.16 11.09
C ASN A 106 -11.84 11.28 11.15
N MET A 107 -11.13 10.51 10.32
CA MET A 107 -9.66 10.53 10.23
C MET A 107 -9.15 11.40 9.08
N GLY A 108 -10.02 11.68 8.10
CA GLY A 108 -9.73 12.61 6.99
C GLY A 108 -8.75 12.09 5.94
N LYS A 109 -8.27 10.84 6.08
CA LYS A 109 -7.40 10.15 5.12
C LYS A 109 -7.59 8.64 5.21
N THR A 110 -7.29 7.97 4.10
CA THR A 110 -7.39 6.51 3.97
C THR A 110 -6.13 5.95 3.32
N ASN A 111 -5.69 4.77 3.76
CA ASN A 111 -4.70 3.97 3.03
C ASN A 111 -5.46 3.08 2.04
N ALA A 112 -5.17 3.22 0.74
CA ALA A 112 -5.78 2.43 -0.33
C ALA A 112 -4.70 1.58 -1.00
N THR A 113 -4.93 0.27 -1.10
CA THR A 113 -4.04 -0.68 -1.78
C THR A 113 -4.74 -1.26 -3.00
N VAL A 114 -4.14 -1.07 -4.17
CA VAL A 114 -4.64 -1.57 -5.46
C VAL A 114 -3.98 -2.91 -5.79
N LEU A 115 -4.77 -3.87 -6.23
CA LEU A 115 -4.33 -5.17 -6.72
C LEU A 115 -4.19 -5.13 -8.25
N ILE A 116 -3.00 -5.44 -8.74
CA ILE A 116 -2.67 -5.42 -10.18
C ILE A 116 -2.16 -6.79 -10.61
N PHE A 117 -2.80 -7.36 -11.62
CA PHE A 117 -2.38 -8.61 -12.25
C PHE A 117 -2.33 -8.43 -13.76
N ASN A 118 -1.21 -8.78 -14.40
CA ASN A 118 -0.97 -8.55 -15.82
C ASN A 118 -1.29 -7.12 -16.29
N GLU A 119 -0.84 -6.12 -15.53
CA GLU A 119 -1.03 -4.69 -15.83
C GLU A 119 -2.51 -4.23 -15.81
N GLU A 120 -3.41 -5.05 -15.27
CA GLU A 120 -4.82 -4.72 -15.09
C GLU A 120 -5.16 -4.64 -13.60
N VAL A 121 -5.97 -3.65 -13.23
CA VAL A 121 -6.52 -3.57 -11.86
C VAL A 121 -7.60 -4.63 -11.71
N ILE A 122 -7.40 -5.54 -10.74
CA ILE A 122 -8.33 -6.64 -10.46
C ILE A 122 -9.14 -6.43 -9.19
N GLY A 123 -8.77 -5.41 -8.40
CA GLY A 123 -9.38 -5.10 -7.13
C GLY A 123 -8.50 -4.22 -6.25
N GLY A 124 -8.79 -4.23 -4.96
CA GLY A 124 -8.06 -3.47 -3.95
C GLY A 124 -8.82 -3.44 -2.64
N TRP A 125 -8.16 -2.92 -1.62
CA TRP A 125 -8.78 -2.69 -0.32
C TRP A 125 -8.39 -1.33 0.23
N SER A 126 -9.16 -0.88 1.21
CA SER A 126 -8.91 0.36 1.92
C SER A 126 -8.97 0.16 3.43
N PHE A 127 -8.26 1.03 4.15
CA PHE A 127 -8.24 1.03 5.60
C PHE A 127 -8.04 2.46 6.14
N PRO A 128 -8.75 2.88 7.20
CA PRO A 128 -8.62 4.24 7.73
C PRO A 128 -7.19 4.55 8.14
N HIS A 129 -6.69 5.73 7.77
CA HIS A 129 -5.34 6.14 8.15
C HIS A 129 -5.37 6.76 9.56
N SER A 130 -4.68 6.14 10.52
CA SER A 130 -4.54 6.62 11.89
C SER A 130 -3.08 6.68 12.32
N LYS A 131 -2.77 7.58 13.26
CA LYS A 131 -1.46 7.64 13.92
C LYS A 131 -1.25 6.46 14.88
N GLU A 132 -2.35 5.95 15.44
CA GLU A 132 -2.34 4.79 16.31
C GLU A 132 -2.77 3.55 15.52
N PRO A 133 -2.18 2.36 15.79
CA PRO A 133 -2.60 1.13 15.14
C PRO A 133 -4.10 0.88 15.35
N LEU A 134 -4.81 0.59 14.27
CA LEU A 134 -6.20 0.17 14.34
C LEU A 134 -6.27 -1.35 14.15
N ILE A 135 -7.25 -1.96 14.80
CA ILE A 135 -7.59 -3.37 14.61
C ILE A 135 -8.95 -3.40 13.93
N GLY A 136 -9.06 -4.13 12.83
CA GLY A 136 -10.30 -4.25 12.08
C GLY A 136 -10.12 -5.04 10.79
N ALA A 137 -11.24 -5.33 10.13
CA ALA A 137 -11.25 -5.90 8.80
C ALA A 137 -11.00 -4.83 7.73
N PHE A 138 -10.55 -5.28 6.56
CA PHE A 138 -10.43 -4.42 5.39
C PHE A 138 -11.81 -4.01 4.85
N TYR A 139 -11.85 -2.85 4.18
CA TYR A 139 -12.96 -2.42 3.34
C TYR A 139 -12.56 -2.60 1.88
N SER A 140 -13.53 -2.64 0.97
CA SER A 140 -13.24 -2.59 -0.46
C SER A 140 -12.53 -1.28 -0.83
N ILE A 141 -12.01 -1.22 -2.06
CA ILE A 141 -11.39 0.00 -2.58
C ILE A 141 -12.36 1.19 -2.69
N ASP A 142 -13.67 0.93 -2.64
CA ASP A 142 -14.74 1.93 -2.59
C ASP A 142 -15.39 2.06 -1.19
N GLY A 143 -14.73 1.53 -0.16
CA GLY A 143 -15.10 1.75 1.25
C GLY A 143 -16.30 0.95 1.74
N LYS A 144 -16.69 -0.13 1.03
CA LYS A 144 -17.76 -1.03 1.45
C LYS A 144 -17.26 -2.16 2.34
N THR A 145 -18.11 -2.62 3.25
CA THR A 145 -17.86 -3.83 4.03
C THR A 145 -18.17 -5.09 3.21
N MET A 146 -17.73 -6.24 3.71
CA MET A 146 -18.05 -7.55 3.14
C MET A 146 -19.57 -7.80 3.11
N GLU A 147 -20.28 -7.37 4.15
CA GLU A 147 -21.74 -7.41 4.25
C GLU A 147 -22.43 -6.54 3.19
N GLU A 148 -21.89 -5.35 2.88
CA GLU A 148 -22.44 -4.48 1.85
C GLU A 148 -22.25 -5.04 0.43
N ILE A 149 -21.22 -5.87 0.23
CA ILE A 149 -20.93 -6.52 -1.06
C ILE A 149 -21.79 -7.78 -1.24
N HIS A 150 -21.86 -8.64 -0.22
CA HIS A 150 -22.46 -9.98 -0.34
C HIS A 150 -23.85 -10.10 0.29
N GLY A 151 -24.26 -9.13 1.10
CA GLY A 151 -25.52 -9.14 1.84
C GLY A 151 -25.46 -10.07 3.06
N ASP A 152 -26.01 -11.28 2.93
CA ASP A 152 -26.01 -12.26 4.02
C ASP A 152 -24.61 -12.87 4.18
N LEU A 153 -23.85 -12.32 5.12
CA LEU A 153 -22.48 -12.71 5.38
C LEU A 153 -22.34 -14.17 5.83
N GLN A 154 -23.29 -14.67 6.63
CA GLN A 154 -23.20 -16.05 7.10
C GLN A 154 -23.37 -16.99 5.90
N LYS A 155 -24.38 -16.72 5.07
CA LYS A 155 -24.61 -17.50 3.86
C LYS A 155 -23.40 -17.42 2.92
N TRP A 156 -22.83 -16.24 2.71
CA TRP A 156 -21.63 -16.07 1.89
C TRP A 156 -20.44 -16.86 2.44
N ARG A 157 -20.19 -16.81 3.75
CA ARG A 157 -19.11 -17.58 4.40
C ARG A 157 -19.31 -19.09 4.24
N ASP A 158 -20.53 -19.58 4.40
CA ASP A 158 -20.84 -21.00 4.21
C ASP A 158 -20.56 -21.42 2.75
N GLU A 159 -20.95 -20.62 1.77
CA GLU A 159 -20.67 -20.86 0.34
C GLU A 159 -19.17 -20.79 0.04
N TRP A 160 -18.47 -19.80 0.61
CA TRP A 160 -17.03 -19.60 0.49
C TRP A 160 -16.24 -20.77 1.06
N GLU A 161 -16.54 -21.19 2.30
CA GLU A 161 -15.91 -22.33 2.94
C GLU A 161 -16.15 -23.61 2.12
N ASN A 162 -17.38 -23.85 1.68
CA ASN A 162 -17.69 -25.01 0.85
C ASN A 162 -16.90 -25.04 -0.47
N LYS A 163 -16.69 -23.87 -1.09
CA LYS A 163 -15.89 -23.74 -2.33
C LYS A 163 -14.40 -23.99 -2.07
N TYR A 164 -13.87 -23.47 -0.98
CA TYR A 164 -12.42 -23.41 -0.76
C TYR A 164 -11.82 -24.46 0.20
N LYS A 165 -12.63 -25.21 0.97
CA LYS A 165 -12.17 -26.22 1.94
C LYS A 165 -11.55 -27.49 1.37
N ASN A 166 -11.77 -27.80 0.09
CA ASN A 166 -11.34 -29.05 -0.55
C ASN A 166 -10.21 -28.88 -1.57
#